data_AF-A0A2V5Y3I6-F1
#
_entry.id   AF-A0A2V5Y3I6-F1
#
_cell.length_a   1.000
_cell.length_b   1.000
_cell.length_c   1.000
_cell.angle_alpha   90.00
_cell.angle_beta   90.00
_cell.angle_gamma   90.00
#
_symmetry.space_group_name_H-M   'P 1'
#
loop_
_entity.id
_entity.type
_entity.pdbx_description
1 polymer ?
#
loop_
_entity_poly.entity_id
_entity_poly.type
_entity_poly.pdbx_seq_one_letter_code
_entity_poly.pdbx_strand_id
1 'polypeptide(L)' 'EEILGLRLITLHNLHFYLNLMNQARAEIEKGTFDQFCKAFVADYKTRDVLGVE' A
#
# COMPACT_ATOMS: atom_id res chain seq x y z
N GLU A 1 18.66 -5.01 -21.66
CA GLU A 1 18.45 -4.55 -20.27
C GLU A 1 17.02 -4.06 -20.11
N GLU A 2 16.21 -4.70 -19.27
CA GLU A 2 14.83 -4.25 -19.02
C GLU A 2 14.75 -3.25 -17.86
N ILE A 3 15.31 -2.06 -18.05
CA ILE A 3 15.24 -0.96 -17.07
C ILE A 3 13.79 -0.45 -16.93
N LEU A 4 12.97 -0.59 -17.98
CA LEU A 4 11.59 -0.12 -18.00
C LEU A 4 10.74 -0.77 -16.90
N GLY A 5 10.87 -2.09 -16.70
CA GLY A 5 10.15 -2.81 -15.65
C GLY A 5 10.45 -2.24 -14.26
N LEU A 6 11.72 -2.01 -13.94
CA LEU A 6 12.15 -1.43 -12.66
C LEU A 6 11.62 -0.01 -12.45
N ARG A 7 11.58 0.81 -13.51
CA ARG A 7 11.03 2.17 -13.47
C ARG A 7 9.52 2.16 -13.22
N LEU A 8 8.79 1.26 -13.90
CA LEU A 8 7.34 1.13 -13.72
C LEU A 8 6.99 0.65 -12.31
N ILE A 9 7.74 -0.33 -11.78
CA ILE A 9 7.56 -0.79 -10.39
C ILE A 9 7.82 0.35 -9.40
N THR A 10 8.89 1.12 -9.61
CA THR A 10 9.20 2.28 -8.75
C THR A 10 8.07 3.31 -8.80
N LEU A 11 7.57 3.64 -9.99
CA LEU A 11 6.48 4.59 -10.16
C LEU A 11 5.19 4.09 -9.47
N HIS A 12 4.85 2.82 -9.66
CA HIS A 12 3.69 2.20 -9.03
C HIS A 12 3.80 2.24 -7.49
N ASN A 13 4.95 1.85 -6.95
CA ASN A 13 5.18 1.85 -5.51
C ASN A 13 5.05 3.25 -4.92
N LEU A 14 5.69 4.25 -5.54
CA LEU A 14 5.60 5.63 -5.06
C LEU A 14 4.17 6.16 -5.10
N HIS A 15 3.45 5.91 -6.20
CA HIS A 15 2.03 6.30 -6.30
C HIS A 15 1.19 5.64 -5.20
N PHE A 16 1.37 4.35 -4.96
CA PHE A 16 0.68 3.61 -3.89
C PHE A 16 0.96 4.21 -2.51
N TYR A 17 2.24 4.40 -2.15
CA TYR A 17 2.62 4.94 -0.84
C TYR A 17 2.11 6.36 -0.62
N LEU A 18 2.24 7.24 -1.61
CA LEU A 18 1.76 8.62 -1.50
C LEU A 18 0.23 8.66 -1.32
N ASN A 19 -0.49 7.83 -2.08
CA ASN A 19 -1.94 7.72 -1.97
C ASN A 19 -2.38 7.17 -0.60
N LEU A 20 -1.68 6.14 -0.09
CA LEU A 20 -1.94 5.58 1.24
C LEU A 20 -1.77 6.64 2.33
N MET A 21 -0.69 7.42 2.28
CA MET A 21 -0.43 8.48 3.26
C MET A 21 -1.42 9.64 3.15
N ASN A 22 -1.92 9.96 1.94
CA ASN A 22 -2.98 10.94 1.75
C ASN A 22 -4.27 10.51 2.45
N GLN A 23 -4.69 9.25 2.26
CA GLN A 23 -5.88 8.71 2.92
C GLN A 23 -5.71 8.69 4.44
N ALA A 24 -4.57 8.21 4.93
CA ALA A 24 -4.25 8.20 6.36
C ALA A 24 -4.40 9.60 6.98
N ARG A 25 -3.84 10.65 6.34
CA ARG A 25 -4.00 12.03 6.81
C ARG A 25 -5.45 12.49 6.86
N ALA A 26 -6.23 12.22 5.81
CA ALA A 26 -7.64 12.59 5.77
C ALA A 26 -8.46 11.91 6.88
N GLU A 27 -8.15 10.67 7.22
CA GLU A 27 -8.83 9.94 8.30
C GLU A 27 -8.36 10.37 9.69
N ILE A 28 -7.12 10.85 9.83
CA ILE A 28 -6.64 11.49 11.07
C ILE A 28 -7.42 12.80 11.32
N GLU A 29 -7.59 13.63 10.30
CA GLU A 29 -8.35 14.90 10.40
C GLU A 29 -9.81 14.67 10.77
N LYS A 30 -10.40 13.55 10.34
CA LYS A 30 -11.77 13.13 10.69
C LYS A 30 -11.87 12.41 12.04
N GLY A 31 -10.76 12.03 12.66
CA GLY A 31 -10.73 11.22 13.88
C GLY A 31 -11.07 9.74 13.68
N THR A 32 -11.10 9.25 12.45
CA THR A 32 -11.48 7.87 12.05
C THR A 32 -10.29 6.98 11.68
N PHE A 33 -9.06 7.43 11.96
CA PHE A 33 -7.83 6.72 11.59
C PHE A 33 -7.74 5.28 12.10
N ASP A 34 -8.21 4.99 13.33
CA ASP A 34 -8.16 3.64 13.89
C ASP A 34 -8.98 2.63 13.06
N GLN A 35 -10.17 3.05 12.61
CA GLN A 35 -11.03 2.23 11.75
C GLN A 35 -10.38 2.03 10.38
N PHE A 36 -9.83 3.10 9.80
CA PHE A 36 -9.10 3.03 8.53
C PHE A 36 -7.92 2.06 8.60
N CYS A 37 -7.10 2.14 9.65
CA CYS A 37 -5.94 1.27 9.82
C CYS A 37 -6.36 -0.21 9.93
N LYS A 38 -7.39 -0.51 10.74
CA LYS A 38 -7.91 -1.88 10.90
C LYS A 38 -8.44 -2.44 9.58
N ALA A 39 -9.22 -1.65 8.84
CA ALA A 39 -9.74 -2.07 7.54
C ALA A 39 -8.60 -2.31 6.53
N PHE A 40 -7.64 -1.38 6.47
CA PHE A 40 -6.49 -1.51 5.58
C PHE A 40 -5.68 -2.78 5.87
N VAL A 41 -5.35 -3.06 7.14
CA VAL A 41 -4.57 -4.26 7.51
C VAL A 41 -5.34 -5.55 7.25
N ALA A 42 -6.66 -5.56 7.45
CA ALA A 42 -7.48 -6.73 7.16
C ALA A 42 -7.50 -7.08 5.65
N ASP A 43 -7.52 -6.06 4.80
CA ASP A 43 -7.57 -6.23 3.34
C ASP A 43 -6.18 -6.37 2.70
N TYR A 44 -5.12 -5.92 3.38
CA TYR A 44 -3.75 -5.97 2.88
C TYR A 44 -3.21 -7.40 2.90
N LYS A 45 -3.47 -8.13 1.81
CA LYS A 45 -2.93 -9.46 1.59
C LYS A 45 -1.42 -9.37 1.34
N THR A 46 -0.64 -9.78 2.34
CA THR A 46 0.75 -10.13 2.10
C THR A 46 0.78 -11.33 1.16
N ARG A 47 1.71 -11.30 0.19
CA ARG A 47 1.92 -12.42 -0.71
C ARG A 47 2.27 -13.64 0.16
N ASP A 48 1.41 -14.65 0.17
CA ASP A 48 1.66 -15.87 0.93
C ASP A 48 2.95 -16.49 0.40
N VAL A 49 3.95 -16.66 1.27
CA VAL A 49 5.25 -17.22 0.89
C VAL A 49 5.21 -18.76 0.96
N LEU A 50 4.04 -19.35 1.22
CA LEU A 50 3.85 -20.79 1.27
C LEU A 50 3.49 -21.35 -0.11
N GLY A 51 4.49 -21.87 -0.82
CA GLY A 51 4.26 -22.63 -2.06
C GLY A 51 5.47 -22.81 -2.97
N VAL A 52 6.66 -23.05 -2.42
CA VAL A 52 7.77 -23.64 -3.18
C VAL A 52 8.26 -24.84 -2.39
N GLU A 53 7.64 -25.99 -2.64
CA GLU A 53 8.33 -27.29 -2.57
C GLU A 53 9.08 -27.52 -3.89
#